data_AF-A0A109KPI8-F1
#
_entry.id   AF-A0A109KPI8-F1
#
_cell.length_a   1.000
_cell.length_b   1.000
_cell.length_c   1.000
_cell.angle_alpha   90.00
_cell.angle_beta   90.00
_cell.angle_gamma   90.00
#
_symmetry.space_group_name_H-M   'P 1'
#
loop_
_entity.id
_entity.type
_entity.pdbx_description
1 polymer ?
#
loop_
_entity_poly.entity_id
_entity_poly.type
_entity_poly.pdbx_seq_one_letter_code
_entity_poly.pdbx_strand_id
1 'polypeptide(L)' 'MQDNTNAHIATADVLTLLLHNQYALAAAIEEVALWAKAGGSSETHEHTIAAMETLDSNASAITAGILKLRQ' A
#
# COMPACT_ATOMS: atom_id res chain seq x y z
N MET A 1 -0.47 24.42 -20.46
CA MET A 1 -0.82 24.50 -19.03
C MET A 1 -1.95 23.55 -18.67
N GLN A 2 -3.11 23.58 -19.35
CA GLN A 2 -4.24 22.66 -19.11
C GLN A 2 -3.84 21.18 -19.18
N ASP A 3 -2.98 20.80 -20.14
CA ASP A 3 -2.57 19.40 -20.33
C ASP A 3 -1.76 18.84 -19.15
N ASN A 4 -0.92 19.67 -18.51
CA ASN A 4 -0.16 19.26 -17.32
C ASN A 4 -1.10 19.02 -16.14
N THR A 5 -2.14 19.84 -15.98
CA THR A 5 -3.15 19.66 -14.93
C THR A 5 -3.92 18.36 -15.13
N ASN A 6 -4.36 18.06 -16.35
CA ASN A 6 -5.04 16.80 -16.66
C ASN A 6 -4.14 15.58 -16.43
N ALA A 7 -2.86 15.68 -16.82
CA ALA A 7 -1.88 14.61 -16.59
C ALA A 7 -1.64 14.38 -15.08
N HIS A 8 -1.54 15.45 -14.28
CA HIS A 8 -1.40 15.33 -12.83
C HIS A 8 -2.61 14.66 -12.18
N ILE A 9 -3.83 15.05 -12.58
CA ILE A 9 -5.08 14.43 -12.09
C ILE A 9 -5.10 12.95 -12.44
N ALA A 10 -4.88 12.59 -13.71
CA ALA A 10 -4.88 11.19 -14.14
C ALA A 10 -3.83 10.35 -13.39
N THR A 11 -2.65 10.92 -13.16
CA THR A 11 -1.59 10.24 -12.39
C THR A 11 -2.00 10.07 -10.93
N ALA A 12 -2.58 11.10 -10.30
CA ALA A 12 -3.04 11.03 -8.93
C ALA A 12 -4.17 10.00 -8.75
N ASP A 13 -5.06 9.87 -9.72
CA ASP A 13 -6.17 8.90 -9.67
C ASP A 13 -5.65 7.45 -9.79
N VAL A 14 -4.70 7.18 -10.69
CA VAL A 14 -4.05 5.87 -10.78
C VAL A 14 -3.29 5.54 -9.49
N LEU A 15 -2.58 6.51 -8.91
CA LEU A 15 -1.91 6.33 -7.63
C LEU A 15 -2.89 6.08 -6.48
N THR A 16 -4.09 6.68 -6.52
CA THR A 16 -5.16 6.37 -5.55
C THR A 16 -5.60 4.91 -5.67
N LEU A 17 -5.76 4.37 -6.87
CA LEU A 17 -6.06 2.94 -7.05
C LEU A 17 -4.93 2.06 -6.52
N LEU A 18 -3.67 2.44 -6.77
CA LEU A 18 -2.51 1.71 -6.23
C LEU A 18 -2.45 1.78 -4.70
N LEU A 19 -2.79 2.91 -4.10
CA LEU A 19 -2.90 3.05 -2.64
C LEU A 19 -3.95 2.10 -2.06
N HIS A 20 -5.11 1.97 -2.71
CA HIS A 20 -6.11 0.98 -2.29
C HIS A 20 -5.58 -0.46 -2.36
N ASN A 21 -4.76 -0.78 -3.37
CA ASN A 21 -4.11 -2.09 -3.44
C ASN A 21 -3.14 -2.31 -2.28
N GLN A 22 -2.40 -1.29 -1.83
CA GLN A 22 -1.55 -1.42 -0.64
C GLN A 22 -2.35 -1.84 0.59
N TYR A 23 -3.49 -1.18 0.84
CA TYR A 23 -4.36 -1.53 1.97
C TYR A 23 -5.02 -2.89 1.84
N ALA A 24 -5.49 -3.24 0.63
CA ALA A 24 -6.11 -4.54 0.39
C ALA A 24 -5.12 -5.70 0.57
N LEU A 25 -3.87 -5.52 0.10
CA LEU A 25 -2.80 -6.50 0.28
C LEU A 25 -2.37 -6.60 1.74
N ALA A 26 -2.28 -5.47 2.46
CA ALA A 26 -1.93 -5.46 3.88
C ALA A 26 -2.96 -6.25 4.69
N ALA A 27 -4.26 -6.00 4.47
CA ALA A 27 -5.33 -6.76 5.12
C ALA A 27 -5.28 -8.26 4.78
N ALA A 28 -5.03 -8.61 3.52
CA ALA A 28 -4.90 -10.02 3.13
C ALA A 28 -3.69 -10.71 3.79
N ILE A 29 -2.56 -10.01 3.92
CA ILE A 29 -1.35 -10.54 4.58
C ILE A 29 -1.54 -10.61 6.09
N GLU A 30 -2.29 -9.69 6.70
CA GLU A 30 -2.64 -9.75 8.12
C GLU A 30 -3.35 -11.06 8.46
N GLU A 31 -4.32 -11.48 7.64
CA GLU A 31 -4.99 -12.77 7.82
C GLU A 31 -4.02 -13.96 7.69
N VAL A 32 -3.05 -13.90 6.78
CA VAL A 32 -1.98 -14.93 6.67
C VAL A 32 -1.09 -14.92 7.92
N ALA A 33 -0.76 -13.73 8.45
CA ALA A 33 0.04 -13.58 9.66
C ALA A 33 -0.65 -14.20 10.88
N LEU A 34 -1.96 -13.96 11.01
CA LEU A 34 -2.80 -14.52 12.07
C LEU A 34 -2.90 -16.05 11.95
N TRP A 35 -3.11 -16.57 10.74
CA TRP A 35 -3.11 -18.01 10.48
C TRP A 35 -1.76 -18.66 10.83
N ALA A 36 -0.65 -18.06 10.40
CA ALA A 36 0.70 -18.56 10.68
C ALA A 36 0.98 -18.61 12.20
N LYS A 37 0.58 -17.55 12.92
CA LYS A 37 0.69 -17.47 14.39
C LYS A 37 -0.14 -18.56 15.07
N ALA A 38 -1.39 -18.77 14.63
CA ALA A 38 -2.26 -19.82 15.16
C ALA A 38 -1.72 -21.23 14.88
N GLY A 39 -1.05 -21.43 13.75
CA GLY A 39 -0.37 -22.67 13.37
C GLY A 39 0.98 -22.91 14.03
N GLY A 40 1.48 -21.97 14.84
CA GLY A 40 2.79 -22.05 15.49
C GLY A 40 3.99 -21.80 14.58
N SER A 41 3.77 -21.29 13.36
CA SER A 41 4.84 -20.95 12.42
C SER A 41 5.36 -19.53 12.69
N SER A 42 6.30 -19.39 13.63
CA SER A 42 6.86 -18.09 14.03
C SER A 42 7.62 -17.40 12.90
N GLU A 43 8.43 -18.13 12.14
CA GLU A 43 9.19 -17.57 11.00
C GLU A 43 8.27 -17.04 9.90
N THR A 44 7.21 -17.78 9.56
CA THR A 44 6.22 -17.30 8.58
C THR A 44 5.48 -16.07 9.11
N HIS A 45 5.11 -16.04 10.39
CA HIS A 45 4.51 -14.86 11.00
C HIS A 45 5.44 -13.64 10.89
N GLU A 46 6.71 -13.77 11.26
CA GLU A 46 7.71 -12.69 11.16
C GLU A 46 7.87 -12.18 9.72
N HIS A 47 7.92 -13.07 8.72
CA HIS A 47 7.97 -12.67 7.31
C HIS A 47 6.72 -11.92 6.87
N THR A 48 5.53 -12.33 7.32
CA THR A 48 4.29 -11.60 7.01
C THR A 48 4.25 -10.22 7.64
N ILE A 49 4.76 -10.05 8.87
CA ILE A 49 4.89 -8.72 9.49
C ILE A 49 5.81 -7.83 8.66
N ALA A 50 7.00 -8.30 8.28
CA ALA A 50 7.94 -7.53 7.47
C ALA A 50 7.37 -7.14 6.08
N ALA A 51 6.55 -8.01 5.48
CA ALA A 51 5.84 -7.70 4.25
C ALA A 51 4.81 -6.57 4.45
N MET A 52 4.04 -6.58 5.54
CA MET A 52 3.10 -5.50 5.86
C MET A 52 3.80 -4.16 6.11
N GLU A 53 4.94 -4.15 6.82
CA GLU A 53 5.74 -2.94 7.00
C GLU A 53 6.18 -2.31 5.66
N THR A 54 6.51 -3.15 4.69
CA THR A 54 6.82 -2.70 3.31
C THR A 54 5.60 -2.08 2.64
N LEU A 55 4.42 -2.68 2.81
CA LEU A 55 3.17 -2.16 2.24
C LEU A 55 2.79 -0.80 2.86
N ASP A 56 2.99 -0.63 4.16
CA ASP A 56 2.74 0.62 4.89
C ASP A 56 3.68 1.75 4.46
N SER A 57 4.96 1.43 4.28
CA SER A 57 5.96 2.38 3.76
C SER A 57 5.56 2.86 2.35
N ASN A 58 5.17 1.93 1.48
CA ASN A 58 4.70 2.23 0.14
C ASN A 58 3.39 3.05 0.15
N ALA A 59 2.42 2.71 1.01
CA ALA A 59 1.18 3.46 1.16
C ALA A 59 1.45 4.92 1.58
N SER A 60 2.39 5.13 2.51
CA SER A 60 2.82 6.46 2.95
C SER A 60 3.47 7.26 1.83
N ALA A 61 4.37 6.64 1.06
CA ALA A 61 5.03 7.29 -0.08
C ALA A 61 4.04 7.64 -1.21
N ILE A 62 3.13 6.74 -1.54
CA ILE A 62 2.08 6.97 -2.54
C ILE A 62 1.17 8.11 -2.11
N THR A 63 0.75 8.13 -0.84
CA THR A 63 -0.08 9.21 -0.29
C THR A 63 0.61 10.57 -0.43
N ALA A 64 1.90 10.64 -0.08
CA ALA A 64 2.68 11.87 -0.25
C ALA A 64 2.78 12.29 -1.73
N GLY A 65 2.92 11.33 -2.65
CA GLY A 65 2.92 11.58 -4.10
C GLY A 65 1.59 12.15 -4.61
N ILE A 66 0.46 11.56 -4.19
CA ILE A 66 -0.89 12.05 -4.53
C ILE A 66 -1.08 13.49 -4.07
N LEU A 67 -0.71 13.81 -2.82
CA LEU A 67 -0.85 15.15 -2.27
C LEU A 67 -0.03 16.18 -3.07
N LYS A 68 1.17 15.83 -3.53
CA LYS A 68 1.99 16.72 -4.36
C LYS A 68 1.40 16.97 -5.75
N LEU A 69 0.80 15.94 -6.37
CA LEU A 69 0.21 16.06 -7.70
C LEU A 69 -1.08 16.87 -7.72
N ARG A 70 -1.80 16.94 -6.59
CA ARG A 70 -3.08 17.65 -6.45
C ARG A 70 -2.94 19.10 -5.97
N GLN A 71 -1.72 19.60 -5.73
CA GLN A 71 -1.43 21.02 -5.46
C GLN A 71 -1.54 21.84 -6.75
#